data_AF-A0A940P147-F1
#
_entry.id   AF-A0A940P147-F1
#
_cell.length_a   1.000
_cell.length_b   1.000
_cell.length_c   1.000
_cell.angle_alpha   90.00
_cell.angle_beta   90.00
_cell.angle_gamma   90.00
#
_symmetry.space_group_name_H-M   'P 1'
#
loop_
_entity.id
_entity.type
_entity.pdbx_description
1 polymer ?
#
loop_
_entity_poly.entity_id
_entity_poly.type
_entity_poly.pdbx_seq_one_letter_code
_entity_poly.pdbx_strand_id
1 'polypeptide(L)'
;MTFSILLLICGLIIVFSSIGLMYYIYHLVLMDAKSRKLEQAKFWSVIASSSQNGGGLLLYLFKRRNTSNLLSASENKRFLTIKRKIYCLMALHLLAFLMSLAALIRL
;
A
#
# COMPACT_ATOMS: atom_id res chain seq x y z
N MET A 1 21.19 18.72 -17.06
CA MET A 1 20.76 19.43 -15.83
C MET A 1 19.28 19.22 -15.52
N THR A 2 18.37 19.41 -16.48
CA THR A 2 16.92 19.18 -16.30
C THR A 2 16.54 17.74 -15.95
N PHE A 3 17.12 16.74 -16.62
CA PHE A 3 16.86 15.31 -16.35
C PHE A 3 17.27 14.89 -14.93
N SER A 4 18.40 15.39 -14.42
CA SER A 4 18.88 15.09 -13.07
C SER A 4 17.94 15.61 -11.98
N ILE A 5 17.39 16.81 -12.17
CA ILE A 5 16.41 17.41 -11.24
C ILE A 5 15.09 16.62 -11.27
N LEU A 6 14.63 16.21 -12.45
CA LEU A 6 13.44 15.37 -12.60
C LEU A 6 13.58 14.03 -11.86
N LEU A 7 14.73 13.36 -12.00
CA LEU A 7 15.02 12.11 -11.30
C LEU A 7 15.03 12.27 -9.78
N LEU A 8 15.57 13.39 -9.27
CA LEU A 8 15.58 13.69 -7.84
C LEU A 8 14.16 13.86 -7.29
N ILE A 9 13.32 14.63 -7.99
CA ILE A 9 11.91 14.84 -7.60
C ILE A 9 11.14 13.51 -7.65
N CYS A 10 11.28 12.73 -8.73
CA CYS A 10 10.63 11.43 -8.85
C CYS A 10 11.09 10.46 -7.75
N GLY A 11 12.39 10.47 -7.42
CA GLY A 11 12.96 9.67 -6.34
C GLY A 11 12.33 9.98 -4.99
N LEU A 12 12.19 11.27 -4.64
CA LEU A 12 11.50 11.68 -3.42
C LEU A 12 10.05 11.20 -3.40
N ILE A 13 9.32 11.39 -4.50
CA ILE A 13 7.93 10.94 -4.63
C ILE A 13 7.81 9.43 -4.41
N ILE A 14 8.69 8.64 -5.02
CA ILE A 14 8.75 7.18 -4.89
C ILE A 14 8.95 6.78 -3.43
N VAL A 15 9.91 7.40 -2.73
CA VAL A 15 10.20 7.12 -1.32
C VAL A 15 9.01 7.43 -0.42
N PHE A 16 8.47 8.66 -0.49
CA PHE A 16 7.31 9.06 0.33
C PHE A 16 6.08 8.19 0.05
N SER A 17 5.84 7.86 -1.23
CA SER A 17 4.72 7.00 -1.60
C SER A 17 4.87 5.59 -1.07
N SER A 18 6.10 5.04 -1.09
CA SER A 18 6.40 3.71 -0.56
C SER A 18 6.15 3.63 0.95
N ILE A 19 6.61 4.64 1.69
CA ILE A 19 6.39 4.74 3.14
C ILE A 19 4.89 4.84 3.44
N GLY A 20 4.16 5.68 2.71
CA GLY A 20 2.71 5.81 2.85
C GLY A 20 1.96 4.51 2.54
N LEU A 21 2.37 3.81 1.47
CA LEU A 21 1.85 2.49 1.09
C LEU A 21 2.03 1.47 2.22
N MET A 22 3.24 1.37 2.76
CA MET A 22 3.56 0.45 3.85
C MET A 22 2.70 0.75 5.09
N TYR A 23 2.55 2.02 5.45
CA TYR A 23 1.72 2.46 6.56
C TYR A 23 0.25 2.09 6.38
N TYR A 24 -0.34 2.39 5.21
CA TYR A 24 -1.75 2.12 4.97
C TYR A 24 -2.06 0.63 4.82
N ILE A 25 -1.17 -0.15 4.19
CA ILE A 25 -1.30 -1.61 4.11
C ILE A 25 -1.24 -2.22 5.52
N TYR A 26 -0.30 -1.78 6.35
CA TYR A 26 -0.20 -2.24 7.73
C TYR A 26 -1.48 -1.95 8.52
N HIS A 27 -2.02 -0.73 8.42
CA HIS A 27 -3.30 -0.39 9.07
C HIS A 27 -4.46 -1.25 8.56
N LEU A 28 -4.47 -1.59 7.27
CA LEU A 28 -5.48 -2.47 6.70
C LEU A 28 -5.39 -3.89 7.28
N VAL A 29 -4.17 -4.42 7.45
CA VAL A 29 -3.92 -5.72 8.09
C VAL A 29 -4.32 -5.70 9.56
N LEU A 30 -3.98 -4.62 10.29
CA LEU A 30 -4.33 -4.47 11.70
C LEU A 30 -5.85 -4.46 11.90
N MET A 31 -6.59 -3.76 11.04
CA MET A 31 -8.06 -3.77 11.05
C MET A 31 -8.64 -5.17 10.76
N ASP A 32 -8.04 -5.89 9.80
CA ASP A 32 -8.45 -7.27 9.47
C ASP A 32 -8.17 -8.23 10.64
N ALA A 33 -7.00 -8.15 11.26
CA ALA A 33 -6.62 -8.96 12.42
C ALA A 33 -7.51 -8.68 13.64
N LYS A 34 -7.82 -7.40 13.91
CA LYS A 34 -8.74 -7.00 14.98
C LYS A 34 -10.13 -7.60 14.78
N SER A 35 -10.62 -7.63 13.54
CA SER A 35 -11.92 -8.25 13.22
C SER A 35 -11.93 -9.75 13.54
N ARG A 36 -10.77 -10.43 13.46
CA ARG A 36 -10.60 -11.86 13.76
C ARG A 36 -10.20 -12.15 15.20
N LYS A 37 -10.10 -11.14 16.07
CA LYS A 37 -9.57 -11.26 17.45
C LYS A 37 -8.17 -11.89 17.51
N LEU A 38 -7.36 -11.73 16.46
CA LEU A 38 -5.97 -12.17 16.47
C LEU A 38 -5.15 -11.12 17.25
N GLU A 39 -4.88 -11.39 18.53
CA GLU A 39 -4.32 -10.44 19.51
C GLU A 39 -2.95 -9.83 19.12
N GLN A 40 -2.18 -10.44 18.20
CA GLN A 40 -0.83 -9.97 17.88
C GLN A 40 -0.46 -10.08 16.40
N ALA A 41 -1.16 -9.38 15.51
CA ALA A 41 -0.66 -9.14 14.16
C ALA A 41 0.55 -8.18 14.21
N LYS A 42 1.74 -8.72 14.51
CA LYS A 42 2.99 -7.96 14.50
C LYS A 42 3.34 -7.55 13.07
N PHE A 43 3.87 -6.33 12.89
CA PHE A 43 4.34 -5.79 11.61
C PHE A 43 5.23 -6.78 10.82
N TRP A 44 6.07 -7.53 11.54
CA TRP A 44 6.93 -8.57 11.01
C TRP A 44 6.21 -9.78 10.42
N SER A 45 5.00 -10.11 10.89
CA SER A 45 4.17 -11.18 10.32
C SER A 45 3.70 -10.82 8.92
N VAL A 46 3.35 -9.55 8.71
CA VAL A 46 2.95 -9.03 7.38
C VAL A 46 4.12 -9.06 6.41
N ILE A 47 5.31 -8.66 6.86
CA ILE A 47 6.52 -8.70 6.03
C ILE A 47 6.97 -10.14 5.77
N ALA A 48 6.95 -11.03 6.77
CA ALA A 48 7.30 -12.44 6.60
C ALA A 48 6.34 -13.16 5.64
N SER A 49 5.07 -12.75 5.60
CA SER A 49 4.11 -13.30 4.64
C SER A 49 4.54 -13.07 3.19
N SER A 50 5.33 -12.03 2.89
CA SER A 50 5.82 -11.74 1.52
C SER A 50 6.69 -12.85 0.90
N SER A 51 7.29 -13.74 1.71
CA SER A 51 8.30 -14.72 1.28
C SER A 51 7.73 -16.10 0.87
N GLN A 52 6.62 -16.56 1.47
CA GLN A 52 5.89 -17.79 1.08
C GLN A 52 4.53 -17.42 0.49
N ASN A 53 4.43 -17.32 -0.84
CA ASN A 53 3.17 -16.97 -1.54
C ASN A 53 2.51 -15.66 -1.07
N GLY A 54 3.31 -14.67 -0.65
CA GLY A 54 2.84 -13.46 0.03
C GLY A 54 1.95 -12.50 -0.75
N GLY A 55 1.86 -12.69 -2.07
CA GLY A 55 0.78 -12.10 -2.86
C GLY A 55 -0.61 -12.48 -2.31
N GLY A 56 -0.75 -13.65 -1.68
CA GLY A 56 -2.01 -14.16 -1.15
C GLY A 56 -2.64 -13.25 -0.10
N LEU A 57 -1.89 -12.71 0.87
CA LEU A 57 -2.44 -11.89 1.94
C LEU A 57 -2.87 -10.50 1.42
N LEU A 58 -1.99 -9.85 0.67
CA LEU A 58 -2.27 -8.55 0.05
C LEU A 58 -3.45 -8.65 -0.93
N LEU A 59 -3.41 -9.62 -1.85
CA LEU A 59 -4.48 -9.87 -2.81
C LEU A 59 -5.78 -10.24 -2.11
N TYR A 60 -5.74 -11.05 -1.05
CA TYR A 60 -6.89 -11.39 -0.21
C TYR A 60 -7.53 -10.14 0.38
N LEU A 61 -6.73 -9.25 0.98
CA LEU A 61 -7.19 -8.02 1.59
C LEU A 61 -7.84 -7.07 0.56
N PHE A 62 -7.27 -6.97 -0.64
CA PHE A 62 -7.84 -6.17 -1.73
C PHE A 62 -9.12 -6.78 -2.32
N LYS A 63 -9.13 -8.10 -2.56
CA LYS A 63 -10.27 -8.87 -3.10
C LYS A 63 -11.46 -8.88 -2.15
N ARG A 64 -11.23 -8.81 -0.83
CA ARG A 64 -12.30 -8.76 0.18
C ARG A 64 -13.11 -7.46 0.03
N ARG A 65 -14.25 -7.54 -0.67
CA ARG A 65 -15.22 -6.42 -0.88
C ARG A 65 -16.14 -6.21 0.32
N ASN A 66 -16.46 -7.27 1.07
CA ASN A 66 -17.43 -7.22 2.16
C ASN A 66 -16.77 -7.56 3.52
N THR A 67 -16.37 -6.51 4.23
CA THR A 67 -16.07 -6.56 5.67
C THR A 67 -17.32 -6.29 6.52
N SER A 68 -18.50 -6.28 5.86
CA SER A 68 -19.80 -5.84 6.39
C SER A 68 -20.37 -6.73 7.49
N ASN A 69 -20.05 -8.01 7.52
CA ASN A 69 -20.65 -8.94 8.48
C ASN A 69 -19.95 -8.95 9.84
N LEU A 70 -18.79 -8.28 9.97
CA LEU A 70 -17.96 -8.33 11.19
C LEU A 70 -17.55 -6.94 11.71
N LEU A 71 -17.59 -5.90 10.86
CA LEU A 71 -17.22 -4.54 11.23
C LEU A 71 -18.45 -3.62 11.26
N SER A 72 -18.41 -2.64 12.17
CA SER A 72 -19.41 -1.58 12.21
C SER A 72 -19.40 -0.75 10.92
N ALA A 73 -20.51 -0.06 10.61
CA ALA A 73 -20.61 0.78 9.42
C ALA A 73 -19.53 1.87 9.35
N SER A 74 -19.07 2.37 10.49
CA SER A 74 -17.99 3.38 10.58
C SER A 74 -16.61 2.80 10.27
N GLU A 75 -16.32 1.59 10.76
CA GLU A 75 -15.06 0.88 10.47
C GLU A 75 -14.98 0.48 9.00
N ASN A 76 -16.11 0.07 8.40
CA ASN A 76 -16.16 -0.28 6.99
C ASN A 76 -15.88 0.94 6.09
N LYS A 77 -16.40 2.12 6.43
CA LYS A 77 -16.06 3.39 5.74
C LYS A 77 -14.58 3.74 5.86
N ARG A 78 -13.97 3.54 7.03
CA ARG A 78 -12.52 3.76 7.24
C ARG A 78 -11.69 2.80 6.38
N PHE A 79 -12.08 1.53 6.33
CA PHE A 79 -11.42 0.51 5.51
C PHE A 79 -11.43 0.87 4.01
N LEU A 80 -12.58 1.29 3.47
CA LEU A 80 -12.69 1.75 2.08
C LEU A 80 -11.87 3.01 1.82
N THR A 81 -11.82 3.94 2.78
CA THR A 81 -11.02 5.16 2.67
C THR A 81 -9.52 4.82 2.60
N ILE A 82 -9.05 3.89 3.43
CA ILE A 82 -7.66 3.41 3.40
C ILE A 82 -7.36 2.73 2.06
N LYS A 83 -8.23 1.85 1.56
CA LYS A 83 -8.07 1.24 0.23
C LYS A 83 -7.94 2.29 -0.87
N ARG A 84 -8.80 3.32 -0.87
CA ARG A 84 -8.73 4.42 -1.84
C ARG A 84 -7.39 5.14 -1.76
N LYS A 85 -6.90 5.43 -0.56
CA LYS A 85 -5.58 6.06 -0.36
C LYS A 85 -4.46 5.18 -0.91
N ILE A 86 -4.51 3.87 -0.68
CA ILE A 86 -3.52 2.93 -1.24
C ILE A 86 -3.55 2.96 -2.77
N TYR A 87 -4.73 2.90 -3.40
CA TYR A 87 -4.82 3.00 -4.87
C TYR A 87 -4.25 4.32 -5.41
N CYS A 88 -4.55 5.45 -4.76
CA CYS A 88 -3.97 6.74 -5.15
C CYS A 88 -2.44 6.75 -5.03
N LEU A 89 -1.90 6.23 -3.92
CA LEU A 89 -0.46 6.13 -3.70
C LEU A 89 0.20 5.17 -4.69
N MET A 90 -0.43 4.04 -5.02
CA MET A 90 0.07 3.12 -6.05
C MET A 90 0.12 3.78 -7.42
N ALA A 91 -0.95 4.48 -7.82
CA ALA A 91 -0.99 5.17 -9.10
C ALA A 91 0.09 6.27 -9.19
N LEU A 92 0.25 7.05 -8.12
CA LEU A 92 1.25 8.11 -8.04
C LEU A 92 2.68 7.55 -8.03
N HIS A 93 2.92 6.45 -7.31
CA HIS A 93 4.20 5.75 -7.31
C HIS A 93 4.53 5.17 -8.69
N LEU A 94 3.57 4.53 -9.34
CA LEU A 94 3.74 3.97 -10.69
C LEU A 94 4.03 5.08 -11.72
N LEU A 95 3.31 6.19 -11.66
CA LEU A 95 3.55 7.32 -12.56
C LEU A 95 4.96 7.90 -12.37
N ALA A 96 5.39 8.12 -11.12
CA ALA A 96 6.72 8.60 -10.81
C ALA A 96 7.83 7.63 -11.27
N PHE A 97 7.59 6.33 -11.14
CA PHE A 97 8.48 5.29 -11.63
C PHE A 97 8.58 5.24 -13.17
N LEU A 98 7.46 5.39 -13.88
CA LEU A 98 7.47 5.44 -15.34
C LEU A 98 8.16 6.71 -15.85
N MET A 99 7.95 7.85 -15.19
CA MET A 99 8.64 9.10 -15.53
C MET A 99 10.15 9.00 -15.29
N SER A 100 10.59 8.38 -14.19
CA SER A 100 12.02 8.18 -13.94
C SER A 100 12.66 7.23 -14.95
N LEU A 101 11.97 6.13 -15.31
CA LEU A 101 12.44 5.21 -16.36
C LEU A 101 12.57 5.92 -17.72
N ALA A 102 11.57 6.70 -18.11
CA ALA A 102 11.62 7.49 -19.35
C ALA A 102 12.77 8.50 -19.33
N ALA A 103 13.02 9.16 -18.20
CA ALA A 103 14.14 10.09 -18.04
C ALA A 103 15.51 9.39 -18.13
N LEU A 104 15.63 8.17 -17.60
CA LEU A 104 16.86 7.36 -17.70
C LEU A 104 17.13 6.88 -19.12
N ILE A 105 16.10 6.51 -19.89
CA ILE A 105 16.25 6.09 -21.30
C ILE A 105 16.72 7.25 -22.19
N ARG A 106 16.43 8.50 -21.80
CA ARG A 106 16.79 9.71 -22.54
C ARG A 106 18.12 10.34 -22.09
N LEU A 107 18.75 9.80 -21.04
CA LEU A 107 20.02 10.26 -20.49
C LEU A 107 21.18 9.68 -21.28
#